data_AF-A0A2N3X0U0-F1
#
_entry.id   AF-A0A2N3X0U0-F1
#
_cell.length_a   1.000
_cell.length_b   1.000
_cell.length_c   1.000
_cell.angle_alpha   90.00
_cell.angle_beta   90.00
_cell.angle_gamma   90.00
#
_symmetry.space_group_name_H-M   'P 1'
#
loop_
_entity.id
_entity.type
_entity.pdbx_description
1 polymer ?
#
loop_
_entity_poly.entity_id
_entity_poly.type
_entity_poly.pdbx_seq_one_letter_code
_entity_poly.pdbx_strand_id
1 'polypeptide(L)'
;MLPWGKSRLAAAILVLGSVLATAQPVQAQLPADVSFTGAGGITLHGTIFRPGGPAKSAIVLQGGSDWRTRDNLRVQAEMFTRLGVTTLVYDRRTSGYSKTQRDYGVLADDLISAVHALRAQSGAKDIGVWGVSEGAWVAPLAATRTADISYVITVGGSGMGGARQTSWYWGNVLRHQGISGSLLTTLPVRGTRFAIGAGWFPEADYDPVPVLRRLNQPILALWGDLDINHAPVESSRIFADALTANPNHTIRFVAGGGPDLYATSDAGFDRLPQVVPGYPAAVGEWLADRQGVHVDAAPVAQRPTEALRPLAWWESVAAQGIALALLLGGFVVGGVVSLVRRRGTRSSRWLAGWGTATVAGFAGMLGWAQMSGMKNLGPVLAGRPLAWLTLQALAVATVAALAITVAGLRKPERRRGTIAPLAAGLVFVPWAVYWGLLLP
;
A
#
# COMPACT_ATOMS: atom_id res chain seq x y z
N MET A 1 -27.16 48.22 -32.44
CA MET A 1 -25.95 48.98 -32.82
C MET A 1 -25.94 50.28 -32.02
N LEU A 2 -24.96 50.43 -31.12
CA LEU A 2 -24.19 51.65 -30.75
C LEU A 2 -24.96 52.97 -30.38
N PRO A 3 -24.29 53.91 -29.67
CA PRO A 3 -24.64 54.27 -28.29
C PRO A 3 -24.61 55.81 -28.06
N TRP A 4 -24.35 56.22 -26.80
CA TRP A 4 -23.97 57.57 -26.32
C TRP A 4 -25.14 58.55 -26.11
N GLY A 5 -25.21 59.37 -25.05
CA GLY A 5 -24.31 59.62 -23.93
C GLY A 5 -24.63 60.98 -23.28
N LYS A 6 -24.36 61.07 -21.97
CA LYS A 6 -24.06 62.28 -21.15
C LYS A 6 -25.22 63.20 -20.74
N SER A 7 -25.38 63.36 -19.42
CA SER A 7 -25.60 64.65 -18.71
C SER A 7 -25.34 64.44 -17.20
N ARG A 8 -24.27 65.04 -16.65
CA ARG A 8 -24.27 66.21 -15.74
C ARG A 8 -24.71 65.89 -14.29
N LEU A 9 -23.78 65.71 -13.34
CA LEU A 9 -23.10 66.71 -12.48
C LEU A 9 -23.95 67.22 -11.28
N ALA A 10 -23.44 66.84 -10.10
CA ALA A 10 -23.39 67.56 -8.82
C ALA A 10 -24.60 67.59 -7.86
N ALA A 11 -24.45 66.95 -6.70
CA ALA A 11 -24.73 67.52 -5.37
C ALA A 11 -24.12 66.61 -4.28
N ALA A 12 -23.13 67.11 -3.53
CA ALA A 12 -23.20 67.43 -2.08
C ALA A 12 -23.04 66.18 -1.17
N ILE A 13 -21.81 65.88 -0.71
CA ILE A 13 -21.18 66.30 0.56
C ILE A 13 -21.67 65.50 1.77
N LEU A 14 -20.70 64.70 2.28
CA LEU A 14 -20.46 64.16 3.63
C LEU A 14 -21.65 63.60 4.42
N VAL A 15 -21.44 62.38 4.97
CA VAL A 15 -21.29 62.16 6.41
C VAL A 15 -20.98 60.67 6.69
N LEU A 16 -20.14 60.46 7.71
CA LEU A 16 -19.78 59.23 8.43
C LEU A 16 -18.73 58.31 7.79
N GLY A 17 -17.49 58.54 8.23
CA GLY A 17 -16.46 57.53 8.27
C GLY A 17 -16.91 56.33 9.08
N SER A 18 -17.06 55.21 8.40
CA SER A 18 -16.72 53.91 8.95
C SER A 18 -15.40 53.52 8.33
N VAL A 19 -14.35 53.49 9.14
CA VAL A 19 -13.13 52.75 8.83
C VAL A 19 -13.57 51.31 8.60
N LEU A 20 -13.79 50.94 7.34
CA LEU A 20 -13.71 49.54 6.95
C LEU A 20 -12.26 49.17 7.26
N ALA A 21 -12.06 48.50 8.39
CA ALA A 21 -10.85 47.76 8.62
C ALA A 21 -10.74 46.77 7.45
N THR A 22 -10.03 47.16 6.40
CA THR A 22 -9.55 46.23 5.40
C THR A 22 -8.68 45.27 6.17
N ALA A 23 -9.23 44.10 6.53
CA ALA A 23 -8.45 43.01 7.06
C ALA A 23 -7.32 42.80 6.05
N GLN A 24 -6.10 43.17 6.42
CA GLN A 24 -4.94 42.88 5.60
C GLN A 24 -5.00 41.38 5.33
N PRO A 25 -4.85 40.92 4.07
CA PRO A 25 -4.73 39.49 3.83
C PRO A 25 -3.55 39.03 4.69
N VAL A 26 -3.86 38.20 5.68
CA VAL A 26 -2.87 37.73 6.63
C VAL A 26 -1.90 36.85 5.85
N GLN A 27 -0.78 37.43 5.45
CA GLN A 27 0.20 36.79 4.59
C GLN A 27 0.73 35.56 5.33
N ALA A 28 0.60 34.38 4.73
CA ALA A 28 1.19 33.18 5.30
C ALA A 28 2.70 33.40 5.49
N GLN A 29 3.22 33.10 6.68
CA GLN A 29 4.65 33.19 6.92
C GLN A 29 5.39 32.18 6.03
N LEU A 30 6.54 32.60 5.49
CA LEU A 30 7.36 31.73 4.66
C LEU A 30 7.76 30.47 5.45
N PRO A 31 7.76 29.28 4.81
CA PRO A 31 8.22 28.06 5.46
C PRO A 31 9.66 28.21 5.96
N ALA A 32 9.94 27.72 7.17
CA ALA A 32 11.26 27.81 7.80
C ALA A 32 11.89 26.42 7.93
N ASP A 33 13.12 26.26 7.46
CA ASP A 33 13.86 25.01 7.63
C ASP A 33 14.30 24.80 9.08
N VAL A 34 14.30 23.54 9.52
CA VAL A 34 14.75 23.10 10.83
C VAL A 34 15.53 21.81 10.68
N SER A 35 16.54 21.61 11.53
CA SER A 35 17.22 20.32 11.69
C SER A 35 17.13 19.90 13.15
N PHE A 36 17.00 18.61 13.39
CA PHE A 36 16.88 18.06 14.74
C PHE A 36 17.46 16.65 14.80
N THR A 37 17.77 16.21 16.02
CA THR A 37 18.36 14.89 16.26
C THR A 37 17.26 13.84 16.41
N GLY A 38 17.20 12.89 15.47
CA GLY A 38 16.35 11.71 15.53
C GLY A 38 16.96 10.59 16.38
N ALA A 39 16.28 9.44 16.39
CA ALA A 39 16.69 8.28 17.15
C ALA A 39 18.08 7.78 16.73
N GLY A 40 18.91 7.39 17.71
CA GLY A 40 20.28 6.96 17.47
C GLY A 40 21.23 8.08 17.01
N GLY A 41 20.86 9.35 17.24
CA GLY A 41 21.75 10.49 17.01
C GLY A 41 21.82 10.98 15.56
N ILE A 42 20.96 10.49 14.66
CA ILE A 42 20.94 10.95 13.28
C ILE A 42 20.40 12.37 13.17
N THR A 43 20.89 13.16 12.21
CA THR A 43 20.30 14.45 11.88
C THR A 43 19.16 14.27 10.89
N LEU A 44 17.98 14.77 11.22
CA LEU A 44 16.83 14.86 10.33
C LEU A 44 16.56 16.32 9.97
N HIS A 45 16.08 16.52 8.75
CA HIS A 45 15.79 17.84 8.20
C HIS A 45 14.30 17.98 7.96
N GLY A 46 13.75 19.15 8.29
CA GLY A 46 12.33 19.43 8.15
C GLY A 46 12.04 20.88 7.85
N THR A 47 10.77 21.17 7.65
CA THR A 47 10.27 22.49 7.31
C THR A 47 9.01 22.76 8.12
N ILE A 48 8.98 23.92 8.77
CA ILE A 48 7.85 24.40 9.58
C ILE A 48 7.02 25.36 8.73
N PHE A 49 5.73 25.06 8.63
CA PHE A 49 4.71 25.89 8.01
C PHE A 49 3.89 26.55 9.12
N ARG A 50 3.78 27.89 9.08
CA ARG A 50 3.04 28.66 10.08
C ARG A 50 1.82 29.31 9.45
N PRO A 51 0.66 29.28 10.13
CA PRO A 51 -0.50 30.05 9.68
C PRO A 51 -0.15 31.54 9.70
N GLY A 52 -0.85 32.35 8.90
CA GLY A 52 -0.61 33.79 8.89
C GLY A 52 -0.98 34.48 10.22
N GLY A 53 -1.90 33.88 11.01
CA GLY A 53 -2.35 34.40 12.30
C GLY A 53 -1.96 33.50 13.48
N PRO A 54 -2.49 33.74 14.69
CA PRO A 54 -2.23 32.90 15.86
C PRO A 54 -2.55 31.43 15.57
N ALA A 55 -1.59 30.55 15.84
CA ALA A 55 -1.79 29.11 15.67
C ALA A 55 -2.75 28.59 16.73
N LYS A 56 -3.74 27.80 16.30
CA LYS A 56 -4.71 27.13 17.18
C LYS A 56 -4.08 25.93 17.90
N SER A 57 -3.22 25.21 17.18
CA SER A 57 -2.46 24.06 17.65
C SER A 57 -1.23 23.87 16.76
N ALA A 58 -0.42 22.84 17.04
CA ALA A 58 0.64 22.40 16.16
C ALA A 58 0.53 20.90 15.84
N ILE A 59 1.13 20.46 14.73
CA ILE A 59 1.10 19.07 14.31
C ILE A 59 2.38 18.67 13.57
N VAL A 60 2.82 17.43 13.77
CA VAL A 60 3.93 16.84 12.99
C VAL A 60 3.39 15.75 12.08
N LEU A 61 3.78 15.75 10.81
CA LEU A 61 3.29 14.78 9.81
C LEU A 61 4.30 13.66 9.55
N GLN A 62 3.83 12.41 9.63
CA GLN A 62 4.55 11.20 9.27
C GLN A 62 3.94 10.59 7.98
N GLY A 63 4.76 10.53 6.92
CA GLY A 63 4.36 9.96 5.63
C GLY A 63 4.30 8.43 5.61
N GLY A 64 3.68 7.90 4.54
CA GLY A 64 3.66 6.47 4.24
C GLY A 64 5.02 5.91 3.78
N SER A 65 5.08 4.60 3.48
CA SER A 65 6.33 3.88 3.22
C SER A 65 7.14 4.35 2.00
N ASP A 66 6.45 4.92 1.01
CA ASP A 66 7.08 5.47 -0.21
C ASP A 66 7.28 6.99 -0.16
N TRP A 67 6.84 7.67 0.91
CA TRP A 67 6.99 9.13 1.05
C TRP A 67 8.29 9.41 1.79
N ARG A 68 9.33 9.75 1.02
CA ARG A 68 10.72 9.83 1.51
C ARG A 68 11.13 11.25 1.86
N THR A 69 10.57 12.23 1.19
CA THR A 69 10.93 13.64 1.38
C THR A 69 9.76 14.43 1.94
N ARG A 70 10.07 15.51 2.63
CA ARG A 70 9.10 16.48 3.15
C ARG A 70 8.18 17.08 2.08
N ASP A 71 8.63 17.13 0.82
CA ASP A 71 7.80 17.60 -0.30
C ASP A 71 6.63 16.67 -0.59
N ASN A 72 6.73 15.36 -0.30
CA ASN A 72 5.60 14.44 -0.43
C ASN A 72 4.44 14.78 0.54
N LEU A 73 4.72 15.54 1.60
CA LEU A 73 3.75 15.95 2.64
C LEU A 73 3.27 17.40 2.48
N ARG A 74 3.75 18.12 1.45
CA ARG A 74 3.49 19.56 1.29
C ARG A 74 2.00 19.89 1.18
N VAL A 75 1.23 19.09 0.44
CA VAL A 75 -0.22 19.29 0.27
C VAL A 75 -0.94 19.28 1.63
N GLN A 76 -0.57 18.34 2.50
CA GLN A 76 -1.12 18.21 3.85
C GLN A 76 -0.63 19.32 4.77
N ALA A 77 0.66 19.68 4.69
CA ALA A 77 1.21 20.79 5.47
C ALA A 77 0.50 22.11 5.18
N GLU A 78 0.27 22.41 3.89
CA GLU A 78 -0.48 23.60 3.46
C GLU A 78 -1.96 23.52 3.87
N MET A 79 -2.57 22.33 3.82
CA MET A 79 -3.94 22.11 4.32
C MET A 79 -4.05 22.45 5.82
N PHE A 80 -3.20 21.88 6.66
CA PHE A 80 -3.19 22.16 8.10
C PHE A 80 -2.88 23.63 8.40
N THR A 81 -1.97 24.23 7.63
CA THR A 81 -1.67 25.67 7.72
C THR A 81 -2.91 26.53 7.46
N ARG A 82 -3.72 26.20 6.44
CA ARG A 82 -5.00 26.87 6.17
C ARG A 82 -6.05 26.67 7.26
N LEU A 83 -5.96 25.58 8.02
CA LEU A 83 -6.81 25.33 9.20
C LEU A 83 -6.36 26.08 10.45
N GLY A 84 -5.23 26.80 10.39
CA GLY A 84 -4.67 27.54 11.52
C GLY A 84 -3.72 26.71 12.40
N VAL A 85 -3.15 25.63 11.86
CA VAL A 85 -2.27 24.71 12.59
C VAL A 85 -0.82 24.88 12.14
N THR A 86 0.09 25.10 13.09
CA THR A 86 1.54 25.11 12.80
C THR A 86 2.00 23.70 12.48
N THR A 87 2.59 23.47 11.32
CA THR A 87 2.88 22.11 10.84
C THR A 87 4.36 21.89 10.60
N LEU A 88 4.91 20.79 11.12
CA LEU A 88 6.24 20.31 10.76
C LEU A 88 6.14 19.08 9.85
N VAL A 89 6.84 19.14 8.73
CA VAL A 89 7.15 17.99 7.87
C VAL A 89 8.65 17.76 7.87
N TYR A 90 9.09 16.51 7.73
CA TYR A 90 10.51 16.18 7.72
C TYR A 90 10.83 15.07 6.72
N ASP A 91 12.08 15.05 6.29
CA ASP A 91 12.62 13.99 5.46
C ASP A 91 12.72 12.72 6.29
N ARG A 92 12.24 11.63 5.72
CA ARG A 92 12.27 10.34 6.39
C ARG A 92 13.72 9.88 6.55
N ARG A 93 14.03 9.22 7.68
CA ARG A 93 15.34 8.59 7.85
C ARG A 93 15.69 7.67 6.68
N THR A 94 16.94 7.75 6.24
CA THR A 94 17.53 6.83 5.26
C THR A 94 18.49 5.84 5.94
N SER A 95 19.04 6.19 7.10
CA SER A 95 19.93 5.34 7.87
C SER A 95 19.14 4.31 8.71
N GLY A 96 19.48 3.04 8.55
CA GLY A 96 18.88 1.93 9.30
C GLY A 96 17.41 1.66 8.99
N TYR A 97 16.88 2.19 7.88
CA TYR A 97 15.49 1.97 7.48
C TYR A 97 15.35 1.86 5.96
N SER A 98 14.76 0.77 5.48
CA SER A 98 14.59 0.47 4.05
C SER A 98 13.29 -0.30 3.78
N LYS A 99 13.06 -0.74 2.54
CA LYS A 99 11.92 -1.60 2.21
C LYS A 99 12.02 -2.99 2.85
N THR A 100 13.24 -3.45 3.16
CA THR A 100 13.51 -4.78 3.72
C THR A 100 13.97 -4.73 5.18
N GLN A 101 14.21 -3.54 5.72
CA GLN A 101 14.56 -3.30 7.12
C GLN A 101 13.58 -2.26 7.67
N ARG A 102 12.52 -2.72 8.36
CA ARG A 102 11.50 -1.85 8.95
C ARG A 102 11.43 -2.04 10.45
N ASP A 103 11.56 -0.93 11.17
CA ASP A 103 11.32 -0.82 12.60
C ASP A 103 10.47 0.43 12.86
N TYR A 104 9.18 0.21 13.13
CA TYR A 104 8.25 1.30 13.42
C TYR A 104 8.52 2.00 14.73
N GLY A 105 9.20 1.34 15.67
CA GLY A 105 9.65 1.95 16.91
C GLY A 105 10.64 3.08 16.64
N VAL A 106 11.61 2.84 15.77
CA VAL A 106 12.60 3.86 15.39
C VAL A 106 11.93 5.06 14.70
N LEU A 107 10.93 4.85 13.85
CA LEU A 107 10.16 5.96 13.26
C LEU A 107 9.32 6.70 14.30
N ALA A 108 8.75 5.97 15.26
CA ALA A 108 7.98 6.58 16.33
C ALA A 108 8.89 7.48 17.20
N ASP A 109 10.12 7.06 17.45
CA ASP A 109 11.10 7.85 18.20
C ASP A 109 11.57 9.08 17.38
N ASP A 110 11.79 8.95 16.07
CA ASP A 110 12.05 10.09 15.20
C ASP A 110 10.88 11.10 15.19
N LEU A 111 9.63 10.60 15.17
CA LEU A 111 8.43 11.42 15.21
C LEU A 111 8.30 12.16 16.55
N ILE A 112 8.67 11.53 17.67
CA ILE A 112 8.73 12.18 18.99
C ILE A 112 9.80 13.29 19.00
N SER A 113 11.00 13.02 18.46
CA SER A 113 12.04 14.05 18.31
C SER A 113 11.55 15.24 17.48
N ALA A 114 10.79 14.99 16.42
CA ALA A 114 10.19 16.05 15.60
C ALA A 114 9.15 16.86 16.38
N VAL A 115 8.34 16.23 17.23
CA VAL A 115 7.40 16.92 18.15
C VAL A 115 8.16 17.83 19.11
N HIS A 116 9.26 17.37 19.69
CA HIS A 116 10.11 18.20 20.57
C HIS A 116 10.75 19.37 19.81
N ALA A 117 11.22 19.16 18.59
CA ALA A 117 11.76 20.22 17.74
C ALA A 117 10.69 21.27 17.41
N LEU A 118 9.47 20.84 17.06
CA LEU A 118 8.36 21.76 16.79
C LEU A 118 7.97 22.56 18.03
N ARG A 119 7.95 21.92 19.22
CA ARG A 119 7.71 22.60 20.49
C ARG A 119 8.75 23.70 20.74
N ALA A 120 10.03 23.40 20.56
CA ALA A 120 11.10 24.37 20.74
C ALA A 120 11.01 25.57 19.77
N GLN A 121 10.57 25.33 18.54
CA GLN A 121 10.50 26.36 17.48
C GLN A 121 9.22 27.20 17.47
N SER A 122 8.16 26.73 18.14
CA SER A 122 6.84 27.39 18.12
C SER A 122 6.33 27.80 19.49
N GLY A 123 6.85 27.21 20.58
CA GLY A 123 6.29 27.35 21.92
C GLY A 123 4.91 26.68 22.11
N ALA A 124 4.42 25.95 21.10
CA ALA A 124 3.12 25.28 21.17
C ALA A 124 3.11 24.19 22.25
N LYS A 125 2.06 24.19 23.07
CA LYS A 125 1.83 23.14 24.08
C LYS A 125 0.95 22.02 23.53
N ASP A 126 -0.09 22.38 22.78
CA ASP A 126 -0.99 21.44 22.10
C ASP A 126 -0.38 21.01 20.76
N ILE A 127 0.37 19.90 20.79
CA ILE A 127 1.03 19.33 19.60
C ILE A 127 0.50 17.94 19.35
N GLY A 128 -0.04 17.71 18.16
CA GLY A 128 -0.48 16.39 17.71
C GLY A 128 0.47 15.77 16.71
N VAL A 129 0.14 14.54 16.32
CA VAL A 129 0.79 13.83 15.23
C VAL A 129 -0.23 13.36 14.21
N TRP A 130 0.18 13.38 12.95
CA TRP A 130 -0.59 12.86 11.83
C TRP A 130 0.17 11.74 11.13
N GLY A 131 -0.52 10.68 10.75
CA GLY A 131 0.08 9.55 10.07
C GLY A 131 -0.78 9.02 8.93
N VAL A 132 -0.16 8.79 7.76
CA VAL A 132 -0.85 8.22 6.59
C VAL A 132 -0.30 6.86 6.18
N SER A 133 -1.17 5.93 5.82
CA SER A 133 -0.80 4.56 5.44
C SER A 133 0.10 3.92 6.51
N GLU A 134 1.36 3.62 6.21
CA GLU A 134 2.33 3.16 7.23
C GLU A 134 2.49 4.15 8.40
N GLY A 135 2.42 5.46 8.14
CA GLY A 135 2.45 6.48 9.17
C GLY A 135 1.28 6.39 10.13
N ALA A 136 0.14 5.82 9.72
CA ALA A 136 -1.00 5.58 10.59
C ALA A 136 -0.76 4.48 11.63
N TRP A 137 0.29 3.67 11.47
CA TRP A 137 0.79 2.77 12.52
C TRP A 137 1.79 3.46 13.44
N VAL A 138 2.66 4.29 12.86
CA VAL A 138 3.72 5.01 13.58
C VAL A 138 3.16 6.07 14.52
N ALA A 139 2.18 6.86 14.07
CA ALA A 139 1.63 7.98 14.85
C ALA A 139 0.97 7.54 16.16
N PRO A 140 0.07 6.53 16.19
CA PRO A 140 -0.43 5.95 17.44
C PRO A 140 0.69 5.36 18.30
N LEU A 141 1.67 4.68 17.69
CA LEU A 141 2.79 4.09 18.43
C LEU A 141 3.60 5.15 19.17
N ALA A 142 3.94 6.26 18.50
CA ALA A 142 4.62 7.40 19.12
C ALA A 142 3.81 8.00 20.27
N ALA A 143 2.51 8.19 20.09
CA ALA A 143 1.62 8.72 21.12
C ALA A 143 1.56 7.82 22.36
N THR A 144 1.63 6.49 22.20
CA THR A 144 1.68 5.57 23.36
C THR A 144 2.99 5.63 24.16
N ARG A 145 4.05 6.26 23.62
CA ARG A 145 5.38 6.32 24.26
C ARG A 145 5.65 7.63 25.01
N THR A 146 4.86 8.69 24.75
CA THR A 146 5.04 9.98 25.41
C THR A 146 3.72 10.72 25.60
N ALA A 147 3.60 11.44 26.72
CA ALA A 147 2.50 12.37 26.97
C ALA A 147 2.67 13.72 26.24
N ASP A 148 3.81 13.95 25.58
CA ASP A 148 4.06 15.20 24.84
C ASP A 148 3.18 15.36 23.60
N ILE A 149 2.64 14.25 23.10
CA ILE A 149 1.69 14.21 22.00
C ILE A 149 0.28 14.34 22.57
N SER A 150 -0.41 15.41 22.19
CA SER A 150 -1.72 15.79 22.72
C SER A 150 -2.89 15.16 21.96
N TYR A 151 -2.71 14.78 20.69
CA TYR A 151 -3.74 14.19 19.85
C TYR A 151 -3.15 13.47 18.63
N VAL A 152 -3.92 12.54 18.04
CA VAL A 152 -3.50 11.72 16.89
C VAL A 152 -4.51 11.84 15.75
N ILE A 153 -4.03 11.97 14.52
CA ILE A 153 -4.85 11.85 13.31
C ILE A 153 -4.26 10.76 12.43
N THR A 154 -5.06 9.77 12.04
CA THR A 154 -4.66 8.74 11.09
C THR A 154 -5.47 8.81 9.80
N VAL A 155 -4.80 8.56 8.68
CA VAL A 155 -5.43 8.53 7.34
C VAL A 155 -5.07 7.23 6.65
N GLY A 156 -6.07 6.46 6.22
CA GLY A 156 -5.83 5.20 5.54
C GLY A 156 -5.03 4.22 6.40
N GLY A 157 -5.33 4.11 7.69
CA GLY A 157 -4.69 3.13 8.56
C GLY A 157 -5.25 1.74 8.31
N SER A 158 -4.40 0.73 8.11
CA SER A 158 -4.89 -0.66 8.11
C SER A 158 -5.09 -1.11 9.55
N GLY A 159 -6.26 -1.66 9.86
CA GLY A 159 -6.53 -2.39 11.11
C GLY A 159 -6.08 -3.85 11.06
N MET A 160 -5.72 -4.35 9.88
CA MET A 160 -5.31 -5.73 9.66
C MET A 160 -3.79 -5.87 9.62
N GLY A 161 -3.30 -7.08 9.84
CA GLY A 161 -1.89 -7.42 9.62
C GLY A 161 -1.43 -7.21 8.17
N GLY A 162 -0.16 -6.84 8.00
CA GLY A 162 0.41 -6.40 6.72
C GLY A 162 0.27 -7.42 5.59
N ALA A 163 0.36 -8.72 5.90
CA ALA A 163 0.17 -9.80 4.94
C ALA A 163 -1.24 -9.79 4.32
N ARG A 164 -2.27 -9.69 5.16
CA ARG A 164 -3.69 -9.69 4.76
C ARG A 164 -4.04 -8.43 3.97
N GLN A 165 -3.54 -7.28 4.41
CA GLN A 165 -3.69 -6.01 3.70
C GLN A 165 -3.09 -6.08 2.28
N THR A 166 -1.84 -6.55 2.16
CA THR A 166 -1.13 -6.66 0.88
C THR A 166 -1.87 -7.57 -0.09
N SER A 167 -2.34 -8.72 0.40
CA SER A 167 -3.14 -9.66 -0.39
C SER A 167 -4.40 -9.02 -0.95
N TRP A 168 -5.14 -8.29 -0.10
CA TRP A 168 -6.37 -7.63 -0.51
C TRP A 168 -6.11 -6.51 -1.53
N TYR A 169 -5.12 -5.66 -1.29
CA TYR A 169 -4.73 -4.57 -2.20
C TYR A 169 -4.35 -5.11 -3.59
N TRP A 170 -3.48 -6.11 -3.68
CA TRP A 170 -3.11 -6.70 -4.97
C TRP A 170 -4.30 -7.36 -5.66
N GLY A 171 -5.22 -7.96 -4.90
CA GLY A 171 -6.48 -8.44 -5.44
C GLY A 171 -7.32 -7.33 -6.09
N ASN A 172 -7.33 -6.12 -5.55
CA ASN A 172 -8.03 -4.98 -6.15
C ASN A 172 -7.32 -4.50 -7.42
N VAL A 173 -5.99 -4.35 -7.38
CA VAL A 173 -5.18 -3.92 -8.53
C VAL A 173 -5.35 -4.85 -9.73
N LEU A 174 -5.34 -6.17 -9.52
CA LEU A 174 -5.54 -7.14 -10.60
C LEU A 174 -6.95 -7.06 -11.17
N ARG A 175 -7.98 -6.98 -10.31
CA ARG A 175 -9.37 -6.92 -10.78
C ARG A 175 -9.69 -5.65 -11.57
N HIS A 176 -9.08 -4.53 -11.20
CA HIS A 176 -9.21 -3.29 -11.94
C HIS A 176 -8.63 -3.39 -13.36
N GLN A 177 -7.58 -4.19 -13.56
CA GLN A 177 -7.08 -4.57 -14.89
C GLN A 177 -7.99 -5.57 -15.63
N GLY A 178 -9.16 -5.90 -15.09
CA GLY A 178 -10.08 -6.91 -15.64
C GLY A 178 -9.65 -8.35 -15.38
N ILE A 179 -8.65 -8.60 -14.52
CA ILE A 179 -8.12 -9.95 -14.26
C ILE A 179 -9.05 -10.73 -13.31
N SER A 180 -9.25 -12.00 -13.63
CA SER A 180 -10.10 -12.96 -12.93
C SER A 180 -9.46 -14.36 -12.91
N GLY A 181 -10.18 -15.34 -12.36
CA GLY A 181 -9.75 -16.74 -12.32
C GLY A 181 -8.58 -17.00 -11.38
N SER A 182 -7.86 -18.09 -11.66
CA SER A 182 -6.79 -18.64 -10.82
C SER A 182 -5.67 -17.66 -10.50
N LEU A 183 -5.44 -16.66 -11.37
CA LEU A 183 -4.41 -15.65 -11.15
C LEU A 183 -4.68 -14.77 -9.92
N LEU A 184 -5.96 -14.57 -9.54
CA LEU A 184 -6.36 -13.87 -8.31
C LEU A 184 -6.08 -14.67 -7.02
N THR A 185 -5.82 -15.97 -7.12
CA THR A 185 -5.28 -16.77 -6.03
C THR A 185 -3.76 -16.86 -6.11
N THR A 186 -3.23 -16.99 -7.33
CA THR A 186 -1.80 -17.18 -7.56
C THR A 186 -0.95 -15.99 -7.12
N LEU A 187 -1.29 -14.76 -7.51
CA LEU A 187 -0.46 -13.60 -7.16
C LEU A 187 -0.80 -13.05 -5.77
N PRO A 188 -2.06 -12.66 -5.47
CA PRO A 188 -2.38 -11.98 -4.21
C PRO A 188 -2.35 -12.90 -2.99
N VAL A 189 -2.57 -14.21 -3.15
CA VAL A 189 -2.62 -15.14 -2.01
C VAL A 189 -1.33 -15.95 -1.93
N ARG A 190 -1.04 -16.76 -2.96
CA ARG A 190 0.14 -17.65 -2.96
C ARG A 190 1.44 -16.87 -3.12
N GLY A 191 1.46 -15.87 -4.01
CA GLY A 191 2.60 -15.00 -4.24
C GLY A 191 2.98 -14.17 -3.01
N THR A 192 1.99 -13.58 -2.33
CA THR A 192 2.21 -12.88 -1.06
C THR A 192 2.77 -13.82 0.01
N ARG A 193 2.15 -14.99 0.23
CA ARG A 193 2.64 -15.98 1.20
C ARG A 193 4.07 -16.43 0.90
N PHE A 194 4.40 -16.69 -0.37
CA PHE A 194 5.76 -17.03 -0.80
C PHE A 194 6.75 -15.92 -0.48
N ALA A 195 6.42 -14.67 -0.80
CA ALA A 195 7.31 -13.53 -0.57
C ALA A 195 7.51 -13.23 0.93
N ILE A 196 6.50 -13.46 1.77
CA ILE A 196 6.64 -13.43 3.24
C ILE A 196 7.63 -14.50 3.68
N GLY A 197 7.46 -15.75 3.23
CA GLY A 197 8.39 -16.83 3.54
C GLY A 197 9.83 -16.58 3.02
N ALA A 198 9.99 -15.73 2.01
CA ALA A 198 11.27 -15.30 1.48
C ALA A 198 11.89 -14.10 2.25
N GLY A 199 11.18 -13.55 3.23
CA GLY A 199 11.62 -12.38 4.02
C GLY A 199 11.53 -11.06 3.26
N TRP A 200 10.73 -10.97 2.18
CA TRP A 200 10.62 -9.76 1.36
C TRP A 200 9.58 -8.76 1.87
N PHE A 201 8.80 -9.15 2.88
CA PHE A 201 7.74 -8.34 3.50
C PHE A 201 7.93 -8.31 5.03
N PRO A 202 8.83 -7.47 5.56
CA PRO A 202 9.12 -7.44 7.00
C PRO A 202 7.94 -6.95 7.85
N GLU A 203 6.93 -6.34 7.22
CA GLU A 203 5.71 -5.82 7.87
C GLU A 203 4.60 -6.86 7.95
N ALA A 204 4.80 -8.04 7.36
CA ALA A 204 3.76 -9.05 7.19
C ALA A 204 3.03 -9.39 8.49
N ASP A 205 3.78 -9.44 9.59
CA ASP A 205 3.33 -9.84 10.92
C ASP A 205 3.03 -8.65 11.85
N TYR A 206 3.13 -7.41 11.36
CA TYR A 206 2.81 -6.25 12.20
C TYR A 206 1.32 -6.19 12.52
N ASP A 207 0.99 -6.15 13.81
CA ASP A 207 -0.37 -5.99 14.33
C ASP A 207 -0.54 -4.61 15.01
N PRO A 208 -1.40 -3.72 14.46
CA PRO A 208 -1.65 -2.41 15.04
C PRO A 208 -2.57 -2.45 16.28
N VAL A 209 -3.34 -3.53 16.48
CA VAL A 209 -4.39 -3.60 17.52
C VAL A 209 -3.84 -3.40 18.94
N PRO A 210 -2.73 -4.02 19.36
CA PRO A 210 -2.17 -3.80 20.69
C PRO A 210 -1.76 -2.34 20.95
N VAL A 211 -1.32 -1.61 19.91
CA VAL A 211 -0.97 -0.20 20.03
C VAL A 211 -2.23 0.64 20.20
N LEU A 212 -3.24 0.43 19.35
CA LEU A 212 -4.51 1.14 19.42
C LEU A 212 -5.20 0.96 20.77
N ARG A 213 -5.19 -0.26 21.34
CA ARG A 213 -5.75 -0.53 22.67
C ARG A 213 -5.08 0.22 23.82
N ARG A 214 -3.82 0.67 23.65
CA ARG A 214 -3.09 1.45 24.65
C ARG A 214 -3.14 2.95 24.41
N LEU A 215 -3.74 3.40 23.30
CA LEU A 215 -3.79 4.80 22.94
C LEU A 215 -4.83 5.53 23.80
N ASN A 216 -4.36 6.48 24.61
CA ASN A 216 -5.22 7.28 25.50
C ASN A 216 -5.50 8.69 24.96
N GLN A 217 -4.67 9.18 24.04
CA GLN A 217 -4.86 10.48 23.39
C GLN A 217 -6.12 10.48 22.53
N PRO A 218 -6.79 11.64 22.38
CA PRO A 218 -7.84 11.79 21.38
C PRO A 218 -7.36 11.41 19.98
N ILE A 219 -8.16 10.63 19.26
CA ILE A 219 -7.82 10.14 17.91
C ILE A 219 -8.93 10.42 16.90
N LEU A 220 -8.53 10.92 15.73
CA LEU A 220 -9.34 10.94 14.52
C LEU A 220 -8.76 9.95 13.51
N ALA A 221 -9.52 8.91 13.17
CA ALA A 221 -9.17 7.95 12.13
C ALA A 221 -10.05 8.15 10.90
N LEU A 222 -9.43 8.39 9.76
CA LEU A 222 -10.10 8.75 8.51
C LEU A 222 -9.79 7.74 7.40
N TRP A 223 -10.82 7.38 6.65
CA TRP A 223 -10.68 6.66 5.38
C TRP A 223 -11.49 7.33 4.29
N GLY A 224 -11.03 7.15 3.06
CA GLY A 224 -11.83 7.41 1.87
C GLY A 224 -12.69 6.21 1.53
N ASP A 225 -13.89 6.43 0.99
CA ASP A 225 -14.77 5.38 0.49
C ASP A 225 -14.26 4.70 -0.81
N LEU A 226 -13.31 5.34 -1.50
CA LEU A 226 -12.60 4.82 -2.67
C LEU A 226 -11.17 4.34 -2.33
N ASP A 227 -10.80 4.17 -1.06
CA ASP A 227 -9.47 3.66 -0.70
C ASP A 227 -9.36 2.14 -0.99
N ILE A 228 -8.48 1.82 -1.94
CA ILE A 228 -8.21 0.46 -2.41
C ILE A 228 -7.03 -0.24 -1.70
N ASN A 229 -6.35 0.45 -0.78
CA ASN A 229 -5.11 0.00 -0.13
C ASN A 229 -5.35 -0.62 1.24
N HIS A 230 -6.28 -0.06 2.03
CA HIS A 230 -6.34 -0.32 3.48
C HIS A 230 -7.64 -0.96 3.95
N ALA A 231 -8.49 -1.44 3.05
CA ALA A 231 -9.78 -2.06 3.39
C ALA A 231 -10.58 -1.22 4.40
N PRO A 232 -11.04 -0.01 4.03
CA PRO A 232 -11.64 0.97 4.94
C PRO A 232 -12.71 0.43 5.88
N VAL A 233 -13.59 -0.44 5.38
CA VAL A 233 -14.74 -0.96 6.15
C VAL A 233 -14.28 -1.91 7.25
N GLU A 234 -13.36 -2.82 6.93
CA GLU A 234 -12.86 -3.77 7.92
C GLU A 234 -11.88 -3.09 8.89
N SER A 235 -11.00 -2.24 8.37
CA SER A 235 -10.02 -1.49 9.18
C SER A 235 -10.70 -0.54 10.17
N SER A 236 -11.72 0.20 9.76
CA SER A 236 -12.49 1.06 10.67
C SER A 236 -13.17 0.27 11.77
N ARG A 237 -13.76 -0.89 11.47
CA ARG A 237 -14.36 -1.77 12.49
C ARG A 237 -13.32 -2.26 13.50
N ILE A 238 -12.14 -2.66 13.03
CA ILE A 238 -11.04 -3.07 13.91
C ILE A 238 -10.56 -1.90 14.78
N PHE A 239 -10.47 -0.69 14.23
CA PHE A 239 -10.14 0.51 14.99
C PHE A 239 -11.20 0.80 16.06
N ALA A 240 -12.50 0.72 15.72
CA ALA A 240 -13.59 0.91 16.67
C ALA A 240 -13.51 -0.10 17.81
N ASP A 241 -13.33 -1.38 17.49
CA ASP A 241 -13.19 -2.47 18.47
C ASP A 241 -11.92 -2.29 19.34
N ALA A 242 -10.82 -1.78 18.78
CA ALA A 242 -9.57 -1.60 19.51
C ALA A 242 -9.57 -0.35 20.41
N LEU A 243 -10.35 0.67 20.07
CA LEU A 243 -10.40 1.97 20.75
C LEU A 243 -11.53 2.07 21.77
N THR A 244 -12.26 0.99 22.08
CA THR A 244 -13.40 1.02 23.01
C THR A 244 -13.07 1.55 24.41
N ALA A 245 -11.81 1.40 24.85
CA ALA A 245 -11.34 1.92 26.13
C ALA A 245 -10.95 3.42 26.10
N ASN A 246 -10.79 4.00 24.91
CA ASN A 246 -10.48 5.42 24.73
C ASN A 246 -11.79 6.21 24.62
N PRO A 247 -12.11 7.13 25.56
CA PRO A 247 -13.38 7.85 25.53
C PRO A 247 -13.46 8.94 24.44
N ASN A 248 -12.35 9.21 23.74
CA ASN A 248 -12.19 10.31 22.80
C ASN A 248 -11.69 9.78 21.44
N HIS A 249 -12.46 8.91 20.81
CA HIS A 249 -12.14 8.38 19.49
C HIS A 249 -13.20 8.74 18.46
N THR A 250 -12.74 9.19 17.30
CA THR A 250 -13.56 9.54 16.14
C THR A 250 -13.11 8.72 14.94
N ILE A 251 -14.05 8.02 14.30
CA ILE A 251 -13.85 7.25 13.07
C ILE A 251 -14.76 7.84 12.02
N ARG A 252 -14.19 8.33 10.91
CA ARG A 252 -14.95 9.00 9.84
C ARG A 252 -14.59 8.49 8.45
N PHE A 253 -15.58 8.53 7.57
CA PHE A 253 -15.39 8.30 6.14
C PHE A 253 -15.55 9.60 5.36
N VAL A 254 -14.61 9.87 4.45
CA VAL A 254 -14.66 11.05 3.58
C VAL A 254 -15.09 10.61 2.19
N ALA A 255 -16.28 11.06 1.78
CA ALA A 255 -16.88 10.71 0.49
C ALA A 255 -16.01 11.14 -0.70
N GLY A 256 -15.92 10.25 -1.70
CA GLY A 256 -15.07 10.40 -2.89
C GLY A 256 -13.56 10.32 -2.62
N GLY A 257 -13.14 10.02 -1.38
CA GLY A 257 -11.74 9.94 -1.01
C GLY A 257 -11.09 8.68 -1.55
N GLY A 258 -10.05 8.82 -2.37
CA GLY A 258 -9.18 7.71 -2.74
C GLY A 258 -8.17 7.37 -1.63
N PRO A 259 -7.14 6.56 -1.94
CA PRO A 259 -6.03 6.32 -1.03
C PRO A 259 -5.41 7.63 -0.52
N ASP A 260 -5.12 7.67 0.78
CA ASP A 260 -4.53 8.84 1.46
C ASP A 260 -5.39 10.12 1.38
N LEU A 261 -6.70 9.97 1.10
CA LEU A 261 -7.70 11.03 0.92
C LEU A 261 -7.44 11.99 -0.24
N TYR A 262 -6.65 11.55 -1.21
CA TYR A 262 -6.52 12.26 -2.47
C TYR A 262 -7.75 12.09 -3.33
N ALA A 263 -8.04 13.11 -4.15
CA ALA A 263 -9.00 12.99 -5.23
C ALA A 263 -8.48 12.00 -6.28
N THR A 264 -9.43 11.34 -6.93
CA THR A 264 -9.20 10.27 -7.91
C THR A 264 -10.09 10.50 -9.11
N SER A 265 -9.58 10.23 -10.31
CA SER A 265 -10.38 10.16 -11.54
C SER A 265 -10.78 8.72 -11.90
N ASP A 266 -10.17 7.75 -11.23
CA ASP A 266 -10.30 6.32 -11.51
C ASP A 266 -10.57 5.50 -10.25
N ALA A 267 -11.64 5.84 -9.52
CA ALA A 267 -12.18 5.05 -8.40
C ALA A 267 -11.14 4.55 -7.37
N GLY A 268 -10.12 5.35 -7.09
CA GLY A 268 -9.04 5.07 -6.13
C GLY A 268 -7.76 4.47 -6.73
N PHE A 269 -7.72 4.16 -8.03
CA PHE A 269 -6.57 3.57 -8.72
C PHE A 269 -5.55 4.60 -9.22
N ASP A 270 -5.91 5.87 -9.21
CA ASP A 270 -5.03 7.01 -9.49
C ASP A 270 -4.97 8.00 -8.31
N ARG A 271 -4.10 9.00 -8.44
CA ARG A 271 -3.93 10.07 -7.45
C ARG A 271 -3.80 11.40 -8.15
N LEU A 272 -4.81 12.25 -8.01
CA LEU A 272 -4.75 13.64 -8.44
C LEU A 272 -3.94 14.48 -7.44
N PRO A 273 -3.31 15.60 -7.82
CA PRO A 273 -2.45 16.40 -6.96
C PRO A 273 -3.21 17.27 -5.94
N GLN A 274 -4.34 16.79 -5.44
CA GLN A 274 -5.21 17.51 -4.50
C GLN A 274 -5.98 16.53 -3.61
N VAL A 275 -6.22 16.93 -2.37
CA VAL A 275 -7.10 16.18 -1.45
C VAL A 275 -8.57 16.46 -1.75
N VAL A 276 -9.46 15.53 -1.36
CA VAL A 276 -10.89 15.75 -1.51
C VAL A 276 -11.40 16.89 -0.61
N PRO A 277 -12.38 17.70 -1.06
CA PRO A 277 -12.85 18.87 -0.30
C PRO A 277 -13.38 18.56 1.11
N GLY A 278 -13.96 17.38 1.31
CA GLY A 278 -14.48 16.96 2.61
C GLY A 278 -13.41 16.68 3.67
N TYR A 279 -12.16 16.41 3.26
CA TYR A 279 -11.09 16.04 4.19
C TYR A 279 -10.66 17.22 5.09
N PRO A 280 -10.32 18.41 4.57
CA PRO A 280 -10.02 19.57 5.40
C PRO A 280 -11.17 19.95 6.36
N ALA A 281 -12.42 19.82 5.90
CA ALA A 281 -13.60 20.12 6.72
C ALA A 281 -13.72 19.16 7.92
N ALA A 282 -13.64 17.85 7.68
CA ALA A 282 -13.70 16.83 8.74
C ALA A 282 -12.57 17.01 9.78
N VAL A 283 -11.35 17.34 9.34
CA VAL A 283 -10.23 17.63 10.24
C VAL A 283 -10.47 18.92 11.03
N GLY A 284 -10.93 19.99 10.37
CA GLY A 284 -11.18 21.27 11.01
C GLY A 284 -12.26 21.22 12.09
N GLU A 285 -13.36 20.50 11.81
CA GLU A 285 -14.43 20.23 12.77
C GLU A 285 -13.92 19.49 14.00
N TRP A 286 -13.19 18.38 13.79
CA TRP A 286 -12.68 17.57 14.89
C TRP A 286 -11.58 18.28 15.69
N LEU A 287 -10.74 19.10 15.06
CA LEU A 287 -9.75 19.89 15.79
C LEU A 287 -10.39 20.94 16.71
N ALA A 288 -11.61 21.38 16.41
CA ALA A 288 -12.36 22.30 17.25
C ALA A 288 -12.95 21.62 18.50
N ASP A 289 -13.34 20.35 18.41
CA ASP A 289 -13.77 19.52 19.53
C ASP A 289 -13.30 18.06 19.37
N ARG A 290 -12.39 17.65 20.25
CA ARG A 290 -11.75 16.32 20.22
C ARG A 290 -12.37 15.35 21.24
N GLN A 291 -13.50 15.70 21.84
CA GLN A 291 -14.11 14.91 22.91
C GLN A 291 -15.14 13.91 22.37
N GLY A 292 -15.33 12.83 23.14
CA GLY A 292 -16.40 11.88 22.93
C GLY A 292 -16.13 10.85 21.85
N VAL A 293 -17.08 9.92 21.73
CA VAL A 293 -17.04 8.78 20.81
C VAL A 293 -17.93 9.05 19.61
N HIS A 294 -17.35 9.07 18.41
CA HIS A 294 -18.05 9.30 17.15
C HIS A 294 -17.59 8.28 16.12
N VAL A 295 -18.45 7.32 15.76
CA VAL A 295 -18.09 6.25 14.82
C VAL A 295 -19.08 6.24 13.67
N ASP A 296 -18.61 6.67 12.50
CA ASP A 296 -19.41 6.61 11.28
C ASP A 296 -19.64 5.17 10.83
N ALA A 297 -20.85 4.90 10.34
CA ALA A 297 -21.12 3.67 9.61
C ALA A 297 -20.37 3.69 8.27
N ALA A 298 -19.84 2.53 7.87
CA ALA A 298 -19.21 2.39 6.56
C ALA A 298 -20.20 2.73 5.43
N PRO A 299 -19.87 3.68 4.53
CA PRO A 299 -20.80 4.16 3.51
C PRO A 299 -20.92 3.21 2.32
N VAL A 300 -20.02 2.22 2.21
CA VAL A 300 -19.90 1.32 1.06
C VAL A 300 -19.74 -0.12 1.51
N ALA A 301 -20.22 -1.05 0.68
CA ALA A 301 -19.88 -2.46 0.82
C ALA A 301 -18.43 -2.69 0.36
N GLN A 302 -17.70 -3.52 1.08
CA GLN A 302 -16.33 -3.89 0.74
C GLN A 302 -16.23 -5.38 0.43
N ARG A 303 -15.32 -5.73 -0.48
CA ARG A 303 -14.96 -7.14 -0.70
C ARG A 303 -14.36 -7.73 0.58
N PRO A 304 -14.72 -8.98 0.94
CA PRO A 304 -14.11 -9.67 2.05
C PRO A 304 -12.60 -9.70 1.93
N THR A 305 -11.92 -9.50 3.05
CA THR A 305 -10.48 -9.75 3.14
C THR A 305 -10.28 -11.14 3.75
N GLU A 306 -9.21 -11.85 3.40
CA GLU A 306 -8.96 -13.22 3.86
C GLU A 306 -7.65 -13.29 4.65
N ALA A 307 -7.70 -13.86 5.85
CA ALA A 307 -6.49 -14.10 6.63
C ALA A 307 -5.59 -15.11 5.90
N LEU A 308 -4.33 -14.76 5.71
CA LEU A 308 -3.37 -15.65 5.06
C LEU A 308 -2.89 -16.71 6.06
N ARG A 309 -3.24 -17.97 5.81
CA ARG A 309 -2.74 -19.10 6.59
C ARG A 309 -1.21 -19.22 6.50
N PRO A 310 -0.51 -19.70 7.55
CA PRO A 310 0.91 -20.01 7.49
C PRO A 310 1.25 -20.95 6.32
N LEU A 311 2.49 -20.88 5.83
CA LEU A 311 2.97 -21.78 4.79
C LEU A 311 2.99 -23.22 5.29
N ALA A 312 2.39 -24.15 4.56
CA ALA A 312 2.68 -25.56 4.75
C ALA A 312 4.14 -25.85 4.33
N TRP A 313 4.72 -26.95 4.83
CA TRP A 313 6.13 -27.29 4.54
C TRP A 313 6.44 -27.35 3.03
N TRP A 314 5.49 -27.81 2.21
CA TRP A 314 5.62 -27.93 0.76
C TRP A 314 5.37 -26.61 0.00
N GLU A 315 4.78 -25.61 0.66
CA GLU A 315 4.63 -24.23 0.15
C GLU A 315 5.86 -23.37 0.48
N SER A 316 6.76 -23.85 1.35
CA SER A 316 7.96 -23.12 1.78
C SER A 316 8.86 -22.75 0.61
N VAL A 317 9.64 -21.69 0.78
CA VAL A 317 10.62 -21.23 -0.23
C VAL A 317 11.60 -22.33 -0.59
N ALA A 318 12.07 -23.10 0.40
CA ALA A 318 12.96 -24.23 0.18
C ALA A 318 12.29 -25.34 -0.65
N ALA A 319 11.06 -25.73 -0.31
CA ALA A 319 10.34 -26.76 -1.06
C ALA A 319 10.03 -26.33 -2.51
N GLN A 320 9.63 -25.07 -2.70
CA GLN A 320 9.41 -24.51 -4.04
C GLN A 320 10.72 -24.40 -4.83
N GLY A 321 11.83 -24.04 -4.18
CA GLY A 321 13.17 -24.04 -4.77
C GLY A 321 13.61 -25.43 -5.23
N ILE A 322 13.40 -26.46 -4.38
CA ILE A 322 13.67 -27.86 -4.73
C ILE A 322 12.78 -28.29 -5.90
N ALA A 323 11.49 -27.97 -5.87
CA ALA A 323 10.58 -28.28 -6.98
C ALA A 323 11.06 -27.63 -8.29
N LEU A 324 11.42 -26.35 -8.29
CA LEU A 324 11.97 -25.66 -9.46
C LEU A 324 13.26 -26.31 -9.96
N ALA A 325 14.17 -26.68 -9.07
CA ALA A 325 15.41 -27.36 -9.43
C ALA A 325 15.17 -28.74 -10.06
N LEU A 326 14.24 -29.53 -9.51
CA LEU A 326 13.84 -30.83 -10.08
C LEU A 326 13.17 -30.67 -11.45
N LEU A 327 12.29 -29.68 -11.59
CA LEU A 327 11.57 -29.41 -12.83
C LEU A 327 12.52 -28.95 -13.94
N LEU A 328 13.29 -27.88 -13.71
CA LEU A 328 14.23 -27.35 -14.69
C LEU A 328 15.35 -28.34 -14.96
N GLY A 329 15.91 -28.97 -13.93
CA GLY A 329 16.94 -30.00 -14.09
C GLY A 329 16.43 -31.17 -14.93
N GLY A 330 15.26 -31.74 -14.61
CA GLY A 330 14.73 -32.89 -15.33
C GLY A 330 14.30 -32.57 -16.77
N PHE A 331 13.70 -31.40 -17.02
CA PHE A 331 13.33 -30.98 -18.37
C PHE A 331 14.54 -30.58 -19.21
N VAL A 332 15.48 -29.79 -18.68
CA VAL A 332 16.69 -29.37 -19.42
C VAL A 332 17.61 -30.55 -19.69
N VAL A 333 17.93 -31.36 -18.68
CA VAL A 333 18.77 -32.56 -18.87
C VAL A 333 18.12 -33.52 -19.87
N GLY A 334 16.81 -33.72 -19.76
CA GLY A 334 16.05 -34.51 -20.72
C GLY A 334 16.12 -33.99 -22.15
N GLY A 335 16.01 -32.67 -22.32
CA GLY A 335 16.16 -31.99 -23.60
C GLY A 335 17.57 -32.15 -24.18
N VAL A 336 18.60 -31.88 -23.39
CA VAL A 336 20.03 -31.99 -23.79
C VAL A 336 20.39 -33.43 -24.13
N VAL A 337 20.03 -34.40 -23.29
CA VAL A 337 20.27 -35.83 -23.57
C VAL A 337 19.59 -36.25 -24.87
N SER A 338 18.38 -35.74 -25.12
CA SER A 338 17.68 -36.06 -26.35
C SER A 338 18.33 -35.47 -27.60
N LEU A 339 18.81 -34.22 -27.51
CA LEU A 339 19.47 -33.53 -28.59
C LEU A 339 20.86 -34.11 -28.89
N VAL A 340 21.71 -34.26 -27.87
CA VAL A 340 23.13 -34.63 -28.01
C VAL A 340 23.29 -36.13 -28.24
N ARG A 341 22.61 -36.96 -27.45
CA ARG A 341 22.75 -38.43 -27.54
C ARG A 341 21.79 -39.04 -28.55
N ARG A 342 20.96 -38.23 -29.24
CA ARG A 342 19.87 -38.67 -30.14
C ARG A 342 18.98 -39.75 -29.51
N ARG A 343 18.72 -39.62 -28.20
CA ARG A 343 17.89 -40.54 -27.39
C ARG A 343 16.52 -39.92 -27.10
N GLY A 344 15.57 -40.72 -26.63
CA GLY A 344 14.21 -40.25 -26.31
C GLY A 344 13.27 -40.19 -27.51
N THR A 345 12.00 -39.88 -27.23
CA THR A 345 10.91 -39.84 -28.21
C THR A 345 10.61 -38.41 -28.64
N ARG A 346 9.81 -38.22 -29.71
CA ARG A 346 9.29 -36.89 -30.07
C ARG A 346 8.48 -36.28 -28.92
N SER A 347 7.64 -37.07 -28.26
CA SER A 347 6.82 -36.61 -27.14
C SER A 347 7.67 -36.24 -25.91
N SER A 348 8.77 -36.95 -25.62
CA SER A 348 9.65 -36.58 -24.50
C SER A 348 10.43 -35.29 -24.76
N ARG A 349 10.74 -34.99 -26.03
CA ARG A 349 11.32 -33.70 -26.43
C ARG A 349 10.33 -32.56 -26.26
N TRP A 350 9.07 -32.77 -26.66
CA TRP A 350 8.01 -31.79 -26.43
C TRP A 350 7.76 -31.57 -24.93
N LEU A 351 7.73 -32.66 -24.14
CA LEU A 351 7.62 -32.58 -22.69
C LEU A 351 8.75 -31.74 -22.07
N ALA A 352 10.00 -31.99 -22.47
CA ALA A 352 11.16 -31.21 -22.03
C ALA A 352 11.08 -29.73 -22.45
N GLY A 353 10.75 -29.47 -23.72
CA GLY A 353 10.67 -28.10 -24.26
C GLY A 353 9.55 -27.28 -23.63
N TRP A 354 8.31 -27.78 -23.69
CA TRP A 354 7.15 -27.09 -23.11
C TRP A 354 7.22 -27.00 -21.60
N GLY A 355 7.71 -28.04 -20.91
CA GLY A 355 7.92 -28.01 -19.47
C GLY A 355 8.93 -26.93 -19.05
N THR A 356 10.08 -26.85 -19.74
CA THR A 356 11.08 -25.80 -19.49
C THR A 356 10.49 -24.41 -19.73
N ALA A 357 9.83 -24.20 -20.87
CA ALA A 357 9.23 -22.93 -21.22
C ALA A 357 8.16 -22.49 -20.21
N THR A 358 7.31 -23.42 -19.75
CA THR A 358 6.27 -23.13 -18.76
C THR A 358 6.89 -22.73 -17.42
N VAL A 359 7.85 -23.50 -16.91
CA VAL A 359 8.43 -23.27 -15.57
C VAL A 359 9.27 -22.00 -15.55
N ALA A 360 10.12 -21.78 -16.56
CA ALA A 360 10.92 -20.57 -16.68
C ALA A 360 10.03 -19.34 -16.91
N GLY A 361 9.03 -19.45 -17.80
CA GLY A 361 8.09 -18.37 -18.07
C GLY A 361 7.23 -18.01 -16.85
N PHE A 362 6.80 -19.00 -16.06
CA PHE A 362 6.10 -18.75 -14.80
C PHE A 362 6.96 -18.01 -13.79
N ALA A 363 8.22 -18.44 -13.59
CA ALA A 363 9.15 -17.75 -12.69
C ALA A 363 9.41 -16.31 -13.16
N GLY A 364 9.58 -16.09 -14.46
CA GLY A 364 9.73 -14.76 -15.05
C GLY A 364 8.50 -13.88 -14.85
N MET A 365 7.30 -14.41 -15.07
CA MET A 365 6.05 -13.69 -14.85
C MET A 365 5.85 -13.35 -13.37
N LEU A 366 6.12 -14.28 -12.45
CA LEU A 366 6.03 -14.03 -11.01
C LEU A 366 6.98 -12.91 -10.58
N GLY A 367 8.24 -12.95 -11.05
CA GLY A 367 9.21 -11.88 -10.80
C GLY A 367 8.76 -10.54 -11.37
N TRP A 368 8.28 -10.52 -12.61
CA TRP A 368 7.76 -9.31 -13.24
C TRP A 368 6.55 -8.71 -12.51
N ALA A 369 5.61 -9.57 -12.10
CA ALA A 369 4.43 -9.16 -11.35
C ALA A 369 4.80 -8.48 -10.03
N GLN A 370 5.80 -9.01 -9.32
CA GLN A 370 6.31 -8.40 -8.09
C GLN A 370 7.03 -7.07 -8.36
N MET A 371 7.92 -7.01 -9.35
CA MET A 371 8.66 -5.77 -9.67
C MET A 371 7.75 -4.63 -10.15
N SER A 372 6.68 -4.97 -10.87
CA SER A 372 5.70 -3.98 -11.36
C SER A 372 4.64 -3.59 -10.32
N GLY A 373 4.70 -4.15 -9.11
CA GLY A 373 3.68 -3.94 -8.07
C GLY A 373 2.28 -4.39 -8.50
N MET A 374 2.21 -5.45 -9.33
CA MET A 374 1.01 -5.99 -9.95
C MET A 374 0.29 -5.06 -10.94
N LYS A 375 0.82 -3.87 -11.25
CA LYS A 375 0.11 -2.84 -12.03
C LYS A 375 0.16 -3.04 -13.54
N ASN A 376 1.06 -3.88 -14.05
CA ASN A 376 1.25 -4.06 -15.47
C ASN A 376 1.56 -5.51 -15.82
N LEU A 377 0.52 -6.29 -16.11
CA LEU A 377 0.65 -7.68 -16.58
C LEU A 377 0.42 -7.85 -18.10
N GLY A 378 0.32 -6.73 -18.82
CA GLY A 378 0.04 -6.70 -20.26
C GLY A 378 -1.45 -6.87 -20.62
N PRO A 379 -1.75 -7.03 -21.91
CA PRO A 379 -3.13 -7.11 -22.39
C PRO A 379 -3.91 -8.28 -21.79
N VAL A 380 -5.18 -8.04 -21.46
CA VAL A 380 -6.08 -9.02 -20.82
C VAL A 380 -7.13 -9.48 -21.82
N LEU A 381 -7.27 -10.80 -21.96
CA LEU A 381 -8.28 -11.46 -22.79
C LEU A 381 -9.08 -12.44 -21.94
N ALA A 382 -10.42 -12.35 -21.98
CA ALA A 382 -11.32 -13.17 -21.17
C ALA A 382 -10.94 -13.21 -19.67
N GLY A 383 -10.53 -12.06 -19.15
CA GLY A 383 -10.11 -11.89 -17.77
C GLY A 383 -8.76 -12.51 -17.39
N ARG A 384 -7.91 -12.86 -18.36
CA ARG A 384 -6.56 -13.38 -18.12
C ARG A 384 -5.53 -12.62 -18.97
N PRO A 385 -4.37 -12.23 -18.43
CA PRO A 385 -3.29 -11.65 -19.23
C PRO A 385 -2.83 -12.60 -20.34
N LEU A 386 -2.45 -12.09 -21.51
CA LEU A 386 -1.96 -12.91 -22.63
C LEU A 386 -0.76 -13.78 -22.25
N ALA A 387 0.14 -13.23 -21.42
CA ALA A 387 1.27 -13.98 -20.87
C ALA A 387 0.79 -15.17 -20.01
N TRP A 388 -0.24 -14.96 -19.16
CA TRP A 388 -0.82 -16.02 -18.35
C TRP A 388 -1.51 -17.09 -19.20
N LEU A 389 -2.30 -16.69 -20.20
CA LEU A 389 -2.94 -17.62 -21.15
C LEU A 389 -1.91 -18.47 -21.90
N THR A 390 -0.80 -17.86 -22.29
CA THR A 390 0.32 -18.57 -22.93
C THR A 390 0.91 -19.61 -21.98
N LEU A 391 1.14 -19.26 -20.71
CA LEU A 391 1.62 -20.20 -19.70
C LEU A 391 0.61 -21.32 -19.43
N GLN A 392 -0.69 -21.03 -19.39
CA GLN A 392 -1.73 -22.06 -19.24
C GLN A 392 -1.76 -23.01 -20.44
N ALA A 393 -1.65 -22.50 -21.67
CA ALA A 393 -1.58 -23.32 -22.87
C ALA A 393 -0.34 -24.21 -22.88
N LEU A 394 0.83 -23.66 -22.52
CA LEU A 394 2.07 -24.43 -22.37
C LEU A 394 1.97 -25.47 -21.26
N ALA A 395 1.31 -25.17 -20.15
CA ALA A 395 1.08 -26.13 -19.07
C ALA A 395 0.22 -27.30 -19.54
N VAL A 396 -0.89 -27.04 -20.24
CA VAL A 396 -1.75 -28.08 -20.82
C VAL A 396 -0.96 -28.91 -21.85
N ALA A 397 -0.17 -28.28 -22.72
CA ALA A 397 0.69 -28.96 -23.68
C ALA A 397 1.74 -29.86 -22.99
N THR A 398 2.29 -29.39 -21.87
CA THR A 398 3.24 -30.16 -21.03
C THR A 398 2.56 -31.41 -20.45
N VAL A 399 1.35 -31.28 -19.90
CA VAL A 399 0.58 -32.42 -19.37
C VAL A 399 0.19 -33.41 -20.49
N ALA A 400 -0.23 -32.91 -21.66
CA ALA A 400 -0.53 -33.76 -22.81
C ALA A 400 0.72 -34.52 -23.30
N ALA A 401 1.87 -33.84 -23.40
CA ALA A 401 3.13 -34.46 -23.76
C ALA A 401 3.61 -35.50 -22.73
N LEU A 402 3.34 -35.27 -21.44
CA LEU A 402 3.57 -36.23 -20.37
C LEU A 402 2.72 -37.49 -20.58
N ALA A 403 1.40 -37.34 -20.77
CA ALA A 403 0.50 -38.46 -20.98
C ALA A 403 0.89 -39.32 -22.20
N ILE A 404 1.20 -38.67 -23.33
CA ILE A 404 1.66 -39.35 -24.55
C ILE A 404 2.98 -40.09 -24.31
N THR A 405 3.92 -39.47 -23.59
CA THR A 405 5.21 -40.07 -23.28
C THR A 405 5.04 -41.30 -22.38
N VAL A 406 4.18 -41.22 -21.36
CA VAL A 406 3.86 -42.35 -20.47
C VAL A 406 3.22 -43.50 -21.24
N ALA A 407 2.23 -43.22 -22.10
CA ALA A 407 1.60 -44.26 -22.94
C ALA A 407 2.61 -44.95 -23.87
N GLY A 408 3.62 -44.21 -24.36
CA GLY A 408 4.70 -44.72 -25.20
C GLY A 408 5.71 -45.64 -24.51
N LEU A 409 5.77 -45.67 -23.16
CA LEU A 409 6.72 -46.49 -22.39
C LEU A 409 6.46 -48.00 -22.45
N ARG A 410 5.30 -48.40 -22.97
CA ARG A 410 4.96 -49.82 -23.23
C ARG A 410 5.95 -50.47 -24.20
N LYS A 411 6.68 -49.68 -25.00
CA LYS A 411 7.72 -50.16 -25.92
C LYS A 411 9.12 -50.05 -25.28
N PRO A 412 9.85 -51.16 -25.05
CA PRO A 412 11.13 -51.17 -24.33
C PRO A 412 12.20 -50.23 -24.91
N GLU A 413 12.24 -50.13 -26.24
CA GLU A 413 13.13 -49.27 -27.03
C GLU A 413 12.98 -47.77 -26.74
N ARG A 414 11.85 -47.34 -26.15
CA ARG A 414 11.51 -45.92 -25.90
C ARG A 414 11.85 -45.43 -24.49
N ARG A 415 12.50 -46.25 -23.65
CA ARG A 415 12.82 -45.94 -22.25
C ARG A 415 14.10 -45.11 -22.07
N ARG A 416 15.03 -45.18 -23.03
CA ARG A 416 16.31 -44.46 -22.94
C ARG A 416 16.13 -42.97 -23.26
N GLY A 417 16.39 -42.10 -22.29
CA GLY A 417 16.29 -40.64 -22.44
C GLY A 417 14.92 -40.04 -22.11
N THR A 418 13.97 -40.84 -21.61
CA THR A 418 12.63 -40.37 -21.20
C THR A 418 12.46 -40.24 -19.68
N ILE A 419 13.32 -40.90 -18.89
CA ILE A 419 13.21 -40.97 -17.42
C ILE A 419 13.22 -39.57 -16.77
N ALA A 420 14.20 -38.72 -17.11
CA ALA A 420 14.33 -37.40 -16.50
C ALA A 420 13.13 -36.46 -16.81
N PRO A 421 12.68 -36.30 -18.07
CA PRO A 421 11.45 -35.57 -18.39
C PRO A 421 10.20 -36.11 -17.70
N LEU A 422 10.09 -37.44 -17.55
CA LEU A 422 8.94 -38.06 -16.91
C LEU A 422 8.91 -37.80 -15.41
N ALA A 423 10.05 -37.92 -14.73
CA ALA A 423 10.16 -37.58 -13.31
C ALA A 423 9.80 -36.10 -13.08
N ALA A 424 10.34 -35.19 -13.90
CA ALA A 424 9.96 -33.78 -13.85
C ALA A 424 8.46 -33.57 -14.14
N GLY A 425 7.90 -34.28 -15.13
CA GLY A 425 6.48 -34.21 -15.46
C GLY A 425 5.56 -34.64 -14.30
N LEU A 426 5.95 -35.65 -13.52
CA LEU A 426 5.20 -36.08 -12.34
C LEU A 426 5.19 -35.03 -11.23
N VAL A 427 6.30 -34.31 -11.05
CA VAL A 427 6.39 -33.16 -10.12
C VAL A 427 5.62 -31.96 -10.68
N PHE A 428 5.62 -31.78 -12.01
CA PHE A 428 5.03 -30.63 -12.68
C PHE A 428 3.53 -30.53 -12.46
N VAL A 429 2.78 -31.63 -12.54
CA VAL A 429 1.31 -31.60 -12.44
C VAL A 429 0.83 -31.00 -11.11
N PRO A 430 1.20 -31.52 -9.93
CA PRO A 430 0.76 -30.93 -8.66
C PRO A 430 1.30 -29.51 -8.46
N TRP A 431 2.52 -29.23 -8.93
CA TRP A 431 3.11 -27.89 -8.88
C TRP A 431 2.32 -26.88 -9.73
N ALA A 432 1.92 -27.26 -10.95
CA ALA A 432 1.16 -26.41 -11.86
C ALA A 432 -0.29 -26.20 -11.39
N VAL A 433 -0.91 -27.21 -10.76
CA VAL A 433 -2.21 -27.06 -10.07
C VAL A 433 -2.07 -26.09 -8.89
N TYR A 434 -1.04 -26.26 -8.06
CA TYR A 434 -0.78 -25.35 -6.94
C TYR A 434 -0.52 -23.92 -7.40
N TRP A 435 0.11 -23.68 -8.55
CA TRP A 435 0.28 -22.32 -9.06
C TRP A 435 -0.86 -21.84 -9.96
N GLY A 436 -1.93 -22.63 -10.12
CA GLY A 436 -3.13 -22.24 -10.88
C GLY A 436 -2.96 -22.28 -12.41
N LEU A 437 -1.85 -22.79 -12.93
CA LEU A 437 -1.61 -22.89 -14.37
C LEU A 437 -2.54 -23.88 -15.08
N LEU A 438 -3.09 -24.84 -14.33
CA LEU A 438 -4.06 -25.83 -14.82
C LEU A 438 -5.49 -25.54 -14.32
N LEU A 439 -5.74 -24.34 -13.78
CA LEU A 439 -7.03 -23.92 -13.24
C LEU A 439 -7.55 -22.69 -13.98
N PRO A 440 -8.88 -22.58 -14.17
CA PRO A 440 -9.48 -21.43 -14.84
C PRO A 440 -9.29 -20.13 -14.05
#